data_AF-A0A957QLZ4-F1
#
_entry.id   AF-A0A957QLZ4-F1
#
_cell.length_a   1.000
_cell.length_b   1.000
_cell.length_c   1.000
_cell.angle_alpha   90.00
_cell.angle_beta   90.00
_cell.angle_gamma   90.00
#
_symmetry.space_group_name_H-M   'P 1'
#
loop_
_entity.id
_entity.type
_entity.pdbx_description
1 polymer ?
#
loop_
_entity_poly.entity_id
_entity_poly.type
_entity_poly.pdbx_seq_one_letter_code
_entity_poly.pdbx_strand_id
1 'polypeptide(L)'
;MAGKPSTEVVSALVAQLPESALVTSNRQRRDQGALEAEFLALPVVAVRQKLPGPDVWLVVRRHPESGDCKYYLSNALADAPLASFIWLSGMRWPIETCFEEAKQQLGLGDYQLRSWTGWHHHMTLCLLAHFFLLRLKLNLMDEVPDLTLPQAILLLKVDLDQPHLDVAQTIEIVDDCQRRHYEAYLAHRRRRFHSDET
;
A
#
# COMPACT_ATOMS: atom_id res chain seq x y z
N MET A 1 -3.66 -44.13 18.00
CA MET A 1 -4.36 -42.88 17.64
C MET A 1 -3.69 -41.75 18.40
N ALA A 2 -2.80 -41.01 17.75
CA ALA A 2 -2.06 -39.91 18.38
C ALA A 2 -3.04 -38.80 18.80
N GLY A 3 -2.94 -38.33 20.05
CA GLY A 3 -3.83 -37.32 20.60
C GLY A 3 -3.85 -36.07 19.72
N LYS A 4 -5.05 -35.54 19.45
CA LYS A 4 -5.18 -34.25 18.77
C LYS A 4 -4.38 -33.21 19.57
N PRO A 5 -3.49 -32.42 18.94
CA PRO A 5 -2.71 -31.44 19.66
C PRO A 5 -3.65 -30.48 20.40
N SER A 6 -3.31 -30.20 21.66
CA SER A 6 -4.05 -29.24 22.47
C SER A 6 -3.97 -27.87 21.81
N THR A 7 -5.05 -27.08 21.89
CA THR A 7 -5.02 -25.69 21.45
C THR A 7 -4.10 -24.88 22.35
N GLU A 8 -3.13 -24.19 21.76
CA GLU A 8 -2.18 -23.34 22.46
C GLU A 8 -2.21 -21.91 21.91
N VAL A 9 -1.87 -20.95 22.76
CA VAL A 9 -1.72 -19.55 22.35
C VAL A 9 -0.40 -19.39 21.61
N VAL A 10 -0.40 -18.63 20.51
CA VAL A 10 0.80 -18.43 19.66
C VAL A 10 2.02 -17.97 20.47
N SER A 11 1.85 -17.07 21.44
CA SER A 11 2.95 -16.63 22.30
C SER A 11 3.54 -17.75 23.16
N ALA A 12 2.70 -18.67 23.67
CA ALA A 12 3.14 -19.81 24.46
C ALA A 12 3.87 -20.85 23.59
N LEU A 13 3.40 -21.05 22.36
CA LEU A 13 4.07 -21.91 21.38
C LEU A 13 5.46 -21.38 21.04
N VAL A 14 5.58 -20.08 20.77
CA VAL A 14 6.85 -19.45 20.40
C VAL A 14 7.85 -19.41 21.57
N ALA A 15 7.38 -19.25 22.80
CA ALA A 15 8.22 -19.30 23.99
C ALA A 15 8.88 -20.68 24.24
N GLN A 16 8.32 -21.75 23.67
CA GLN A 16 8.85 -23.11 23.80
C GLN A 16 9.92 -23.42 22.73
N LEU A 17 10.07 -22.57 21.71
CA LEU A 17 10.97 -22.84 20.58
C LEU A 17 12.40 -22.39 20.93
N PRO A 18 13.42 -23.17 20.54
CA PRO A 18 14.81 -22.79 20.78
C PRO A 18 15.16 -21.54 19.98
N GLU A 19 15.97 -20.64 20.54
CA GLU A 19 16.38 -19.41 19.86
C GLU A 19 17.13 -19.69 18.55
N SER A 20 17.78 -20.86 18.43
CA SER A 20 18.44 -21.33 17.22
C SER A 20 17.49 -21.59 16.04
N ALA A 21 16.17 -21.63 16.26
CA ALA A 21 15.18 -21.76 15.20
C ALA A 21 14.92 -20.46 14.45
N LEU A 22 15.37 -19.32 14.99
CA LEU A 22 15.19 -18.01 14.39
C LEU A 22 16.33 -17.70 13.42
N VAL A 23 15.96 -17.22 12.24
CA VAL A 23 16.91 -16.76 11.21
C VAL A 23 16.92 -15.24 11.18
N THR A 24 18.06 -14.64 11.49
CA THR A 24 18.27 -13.19 11.39
C THR A 24 18.32 -12.76 9.92
N SER A 25 17.62 -11.68 9.57
CA SER A 25 17.63 -11.11 8.23
C SER A 25 17.67 -9.59 8.26
N ASN A 26 18.58 -9.02 7.45
CA ASN A 26 18.85 -7.58 7.38
C ASN A 26 18.29 -6.92 6.12
N ARG A 27 17.39 -7.60 5.40
CA ARG A 27 17.08 -7.22 4.01
C ARG A 27 16.08 -6.07 3.83
N GLN A 28 15.55 -5.47 4.90
CA GLN A 28 14.60 -4.36 4.77
C GLN A 28 15.34 -3.02 4.85
N ARG A 29 15.92 -2.58 3.73
CA ARG A 29 16.42 -1.21 3.58
C ARG A 29 15.22 -0.26 3.63
N ARG A 30 15.13 0.53 4.70
CA ARG A 30 14.22 1.68 4.81
C ARG A 30 15.06 2.96 4.80
N ASP A 31 14.42 4.09 4.53
CA ASP A 31 15.04 5.42 4.65
C ASP A 31 15.49 5.72 6.11
N GLN A 32 14.97 4.97 7.09
CA GLN A 32 15.34 5.02 8.51
C GLN A 32 16.39 3.97 8.93
N GLY A 33 17.02 3.26 7.98
CA GLY A 33 18.00 2.21 8.24
C GLY A 33 17.50 0.79 7.96
N ALA A 34 18.43 -0.16 7.87
CA ALA A 34 18.10 -1.56 7.69
C ALA A 34 17.47 -2.09 8.98
N LEU A 35 16.19 -2.48 8.95
CA LEU A 35 15.56 -3.05 10.13
C LEU A 35 15.93 -4.53 10.22
N GLU A 36 16.89 -4.84 11.09
CA GLU A 36 17.24 -6.22 11.43
C GLU A 36 16.06 -6.86 12.18
N ALA A 37 15.62 -8.01 11.71
CA ALA A 37 14.59 -8.78 12.38
C ALA A 37 14.88 -10.27 12.24
N GLU A 38 14.48 -11.00 13.28
CA GLU A 38 14.57 -12.44 13.34
C GLU A 38 13.27 -13.07 12.89
N PHE A 39 13.35 -14.11 12.07
CA PHE A 39 12.20 -14.74 11.46
C PHE A 39 12.16 -16.23 11.71
N LEU A 40 10.94 -16.73 11.90
CA LEU A 40 10.62 -18.15 11.94
C LEU A 40 9.31 -18.37 11.19
N ALA A 41 9.25 -19.42 10.39
CA ALA A 41 8.00 -19.88 9.77
C ALA A 41 7.81 -21.36 10.08
N LEU A 42 6.64 -21.72 10.60
CA LEU A 42 6.29 -23.10 10.91
C LEU A 42 4.84 -23.42 10.48
N PRO A 43 4.56 -24.63 9.99
CA PRO A 43 3.20 -25.07 9.74
C PRO A 43 2.44 -25.24 11.05
N VAL A 44 1.21 -24.73 11.10
CA VAL A 44 0.30 -24.83 12.24
C VAL A 44 -1.13 -25.08 11.76
N VAL A 45 -1.96 -25.66 12.63
CA VAL A 45 -3.41 -25.75 12.38
C VAL A 45 -4.07 -24.50 12.98
N ALA A 46 -4.62 -23.63 12.14
CA ALA A 46 -5.29 -22.43 12.63
C ALA A 46 -6.57 -22.78 13.38
N VAL A 47 -6.77 -22.25 14.58
CA VAL A 47 -8.06 -22.37 15.28
C VAL A 47 -9.06 -21.37 14.70
N ARG A 48 -10.19 -21.85 14.20
CA ARG A 48 -11.30 -21.00 13.72
C ARG A 48 -12.58 -21.40 14.45
N GLN A 49 -13.28 -20.43 15.02
CA GLN A 49 -14.52 -20.67 15.78
C GLN A 49 -14.38 -21.77 16.87
N LYS A 50 -13.23 -21.80 17.56
CA LYS A 50 -12.87 -22.81 18.58
C LYS A 50 -12.75 -24.25 18.04
N LEU A 51 -12.66 -24.43 16.72
CA LEU A 51 -12.44 -25.71 16.06
C LEU A 51 -11.13 -25.70 15.26
N PRO A 52 -10.55 -26.89 14.98
CA PRO A 52 -9.45 -27.01 14.02
C PRO A 52 -9.89 -26.47 12.65
N GLY A 53 -9.18 -25.46 12.16
CA GLY A 53 -9.35 -24.86 10.86
C GLY A 53 -8.28 -25.36 9.87
N PRO A 54 -7.94 -24.55 8.85
CA PRO A 54 -6.98 -24.97 7.83
C PRO A 54 -5.54 -25.02 8.36
N ASP A 55 -4.75 -25.88 7.74
CA ASP A 55 -3.29 -25.85 7.83
C ASP A 55 -2.78 -24.56 7.20
N VAL A 56 -1.98 -23.82 7.95
CA VAL A 56 -1.41 -22.53 7.55
C VAL A 56 0.01 -22.40 8.07
N TRP A 57 0.75 -21.44 7.52
CA TRP A 57 2.02 -21.01 8.08
C TRP A 57 1.80 -19.99 9.19
N LEU A 58 2.41 -20.20 10.34
CA LEU A 58 2.67 -19.17 11.34
C LEU A 58 4.03 -18.55 11.05
N VAL A 59 4.05 -17.25 10.76
CA VAL A 59 5.27 -16.46 10.59
C VAL A 59 5.46 -15.59 11.83
N VAL A 60 6.59 -15.76 12.48
CA VAL A 60 7.03 -14.97 13.64
C VAL A 60 8.10 -14.01 13.16
N ARG A 61 7.96 -12.73 13.52
CA ARG A 61 8.97 -11.70 13.35
C ARG A 61 9.31 -11.14 14.73
N ARG A 62 10.54 -11.33 15.17
CA ARG A 62 11.05 -10.85 16.46
C ARG A 62 12.04 -9.70 16.26
N HIS A 63 11.92 -8.66 17.06
CA HIS A 63 12.92 -7.61 17.14
C HIS A 63 14.12 -8.13 17.94
N PRO A 64 15.37 -8.05 17.41
CA PRO A 64 16.53 -8.66 18.06
C PRO A 64 16.83 -8.03 19.44
N GLU A 65 16.71 -6.71 19.57
CA GLU A 65 17.03 -6.03 20.84
C GLU A 65 15.88 -6.03 21.85
N SER A 66 14.67 -5.58 21.47
CA SER A 66 13.53 -5.50 22.39
C SER A 66 12.84 -6.85 22.64
N GLY A 67 13.07 -7.85 21.79
CA GLY A 67 12.36 -9.14 21.84
C GLY A 67 10.90 -9.06 21.38
N ASP A 68 10.42 -7.90 20.93
CA ASP A 68 9.03 -7.73 20.52
C ASP A 68 8.68 -8.62 19.33
N CYS A 69 7.61 -9.42 19.48
CA CYS A 69 7.17 -10.36 18.48
C CYS A 69 5.92 -9.87 17.74
N LYS A 70 5.94 -9.99 16.41
CA LYS A 70 4.76 -9.86 15.54
C LYS A 70 4.47 -11.21 14.89
N TYR A 71 3.19 -11.54 14.80
CA TYR A 71 2.72 -12.82 14.29
C TYR A 71 1.85 -12.62 13.06
N TYR A 72 2.05 -13.46 12.05
CA TYR A 72 1.27 -13.47 10.82
C TYR A 72 0.86 -14.89 10.49
N LEU A 73 -0.32 -15.04 9.87
CA LEU A 73 -0.75 -16.32 9.29
C LEU A 73 -0.71 -16.21 7.77
N SER A 74 -0.25 -17.25 7.10
CA SER A 74 -0.19 -17.31 5.64
C SER A 74 -0.71 -18.65 5.11
N ASN A 75 -1.47 -18.58 4.02
CA ASN A 75 -1.95 -19.74 3.25
C ASN A 75 -0.99 -20.11 2.10
N ALA A 76 0.29 -19.75 2.21
CA ALA A 76 1.31 -20.12 1.22
C ALA A 76 1.43 -21.64 1.07
N LEU A 77 1.97 -22.07 -0.08
CA LEU A 77 2.23 -23.49 -0.36
C LEU A 77 3.16 -24.11 0.69
N ALA A 78 3.08 -25.43 0.87
CA ALA A 78 3.84 -26.16 1.89
C ALA A 78 5.36 -26.17 1.64
N ASP A 79 5.80 -25.83 0.43
CA ASP A 79 7.21 -25.69 0.03
C ASP A 79 7.66 -24.23 -0.04
N ALA A 80 6.84 -23.28 0.44
CA ALA A 80 7.18 -21.86 0.43
C ALA A 80 8.47 -21.58 1.23
N PRO A 81 9.49 -20.95 0.62
CA PRO A 81 10.75 -20.70 1.30
C PRO A 81 10.60 -19.58 2.33
N LEU A 82 11.36 -19.68 3.44
CA LEU A 82 11.38 -18.64 4.49
C LEU A 82 11.66 -17.24 3.93
N ALA A 83 12.52 -17.16 2.91
CA ALA A 83 12.84 -15.92 2.22
C ALA A 83 11.61 -15.20 1.64
N SER A 84 10.59 -15.93 1.19
CA SER A 84 9.34 -15.34 0.70
C SER A 84 8.54 -14.68 1.84
N PHE A 85 8.46 -15.32 3.01
CA PHE A 85 7.81 -14.72 4.18
C PHE A 85 8.54 -13.48 4.68
N ILE A 86 9.88 -13.52 4.70
CA ILE A 86 10.71 -12.37 5.05
C ILE A 86 10.44 -11.21 4.09
N TRP A 87 10.44 -11.46 2.78
CA TRP A 87 10.18 -10.45 1.76
C TRP A 87 8.77 -9.87 1.89
N LEU A 88 7.73 -10.72 1.99
CA LEU A 88 6.34 -10.30 2.14
C LEU A 88 6.12 -9.46 3.40
N SER A 89 6.78 -9.79 4.51
CA SER A 89 6.68 -9.01 5.75
C SER A 89 7.20 -7.56 5.59
N GLY A 90 7.98 -7.30 4.54
CA GLY A 90 8.52 -5.98 4.20
C GLY A 90 7.65 -5.20 3.22
N MET A 91 6.76 -5.87 2.49
CA MET A 91 5.97 -5.26 1.40
C MET A 91 4.95 -4.23 1.87
N ARG A 92 4.61 -4.19 3.16
CA ARG A 92 3.70 -3.18 3.71
C ARG A 92 4.17 -1.75 3.39
N TRP A 93 5.47 -1.48 3.55
CA TRP A 93 6.00 -0.13 3.33
C TRP A 93 5.95 0.27 1.84
N PRO A 94 6.47 -0.53 0.88
CA PRO A 94 6.30 -0.23 -0.54
C PRO A 94 4.82 -0.02 -0.94
N ILE A 95 3.90 -0.83 -0.41
CA ILE A 95 2.46 -0.67 -0.67
C ILE A 95 1.95 0.68 -0.15
N GLU A 96 2.28 1.04 1.09
CA GLU A 96 1.93 2.33 1.70
C GLU A 96 2.48 3.50 0.88
N THR A 97 3.75 3.43 0.50
CA THR A 97 4.42 4.44 -0.33
C THR A 97 3.72 4.59 -1.69
N CYS A 98 3.39 3.50 -2.38
CA CYS A 98 2.66 3.56 -3.65
C CYS A 98 1.30 4.28 -3.51
N PHE A 99 0.55 3.98 -2.45
CA PHE A 99 -0.74 4.64 -2.21
C PHE A 99 -0.58 6.11 -1.83
N GLU A 100 0.44 6.45 -1.06
CA GLU A 100 0.74 7.83 -0.70
C GLU A 100 1.12 8.65 -1.93
N GLU A 101 2.08 8.15 -2.73
CA GLU A 101 2.48 8.77 -3.98
C GLU A 101 1.29 8.98 -4.93
N ALA A 102 0.47 7.95 -5.14
CA ALA A 102 -0.69 8.04 -6.03
C ALA A 102 -1.74 9.05 -5.53
N LYS A 103 -1.95 9.16 -4.21
CA LYS A 103 -2.83 10.17 -3.63
C LYS A 103 -2.28 11.57 -3.80
N GLN A 104 -1.02 11.79 -3.44
CA GLN A 104 -0.42 13.13 -3.40
C GLN A 104 -0.10 13.68 -4.79
N GLN A 105 0.24 12.81 -5.75
CA GLN A 105 0.77 13.24 -7.04
C GLN A 105 -0.19 13.02 -8.21
N LEU A 106 -1.14 12.07 -8.09
CA LEU A 106 -1.94 11.60 -9.22
C LEU A 106 -3.45 11.71 -8.99
N GLY A 107 -3.85 12.36 -7.89
CA GLY A 107 -5.24 12.62 -7.58
C GLY A 107 -6.04 11.37 -7.20
N LEU A 108 -5.40 10.29 -6.74
CA LEU A 108 -6.11 9.08 -6.29
C LEU A 108 -7.14 9.41 -5.18
N GLY A 109 -6.87 10.45 -4.37
CA GLY A 109 -7.78 10.94 -3.33
C GLY A 109 -8.75 12.05 -3.77
N ASP A 110 -8.62 12.58 -4.98
CA ASP A 110 -9.24 13.84 -5.40
C ASP A 110 -10.49 13.66 -6.29
N TYR A 111 -11.09 12.47 -6.30
CA TYR A 111 -12.29 12.20 -7.09
C TYR A 111 -13.55 12.82 -6.45
N GLN A 112 -14.41 13.40 -7.28
CA GLN A 112 -15.73 13.93 -6.86
C GLN A 112 -16.90 13.14 -7.48
N LEU A 113 -16.58 12.00 -8.11
CA LEU A 113 -17.52 11.15 -8.85
C LEU A 113 -18.44 10.38 -7.88
N ARG A 114 -19.70 10.20 -8.27
CA ARG A 114 -20.70 9.45 -7.48
C ARG A 114 -21.21 8.18 -8.17
N SER A 115 -20.81 7.93 -9.41
CA SER A 115 -21.13 6.70 -10.12
C SER A 115 -20.02 5.67 -9.93
N TRP A 116 -20.43 4.40 -9.84
CA TRP A 116 -19.49 3.26 -9.75
C TRP A 116 -18.50 3.24 -10.92
N THR A 117 -19.02 3.37 -12.14
CA THR A 117 -18.20 3.41 -13.37
C THR A 117 -17.24 4.58 -13.38
N GLY A 118 -17.69 5.78 -12.97
CA GLY A 118 -16.84 6.96 -12.90
C GLY A 118 -15.69 6.77 -11.91
N TRP A 119 -16.00 6.28 -10.71
CA TRP A 119 -14.99 5.94 -9.72
C TRP A 119 -13.98 4.92 -10.26
N HIS A 120 -14.45 3.85 -10.90
CA HIS A 120 -13.57 2.85 -11.51
C HIS A 120 -12.65 3.41 -12.57
N HIS A 121 -13.16 4.26 -13.47
CA HIS A 121 -12.34 4.90 -14.49
C HIS A 121 -11.27 5.79 -13.86
N HIS A 122 -11.63 6.61 -12.87
CA HIS A 122 -10.70 7.45 -12.14
C HIS A 122 -9.58 6.63 -11.47
N MET A 123 -9.95 5.62 -10.68
CA MET A 123 -8.99 4.77 -9.99
C MET A 123 -8.06 4.06 -10.98
N THR A 124 -8.60 3.55 -12.08
CA THR A 124 -7.82 2.87 -13.12
C THR A 124 -6.82 3.82 -13.77
N LEU A 125 -7.23 5.05 -14.10
CA LEU A 125 -6.35 6.05 -14.69
C LEU A 125 -5.24 6.48 -13.73
N CYS A 126 -5.55 6.71 -12.45
CA CYS A 126 -4.54 7.04 -11.44
C CYS A 126 -3.52 5.90 -11.27
N LEU A 127 -3.97 4.65 -11.22
CA LEU A 127 -3.10 3.48 -11.10
C LEU A 127 -2.24 3.28 -12.36
N LEU A 128 -2.81 3.48 -13.55
CA LEU A 128 -2.06 3.41 -14.81
C LEU A 128 -0.98 4.50 -14.89
N ALA A 129 -1.31 5.72 -14.48
CA ALA A 129 -0.34 6.83 -14.42
C ALA A 129 0.78 6.54 -13.42
N HIS A 130 0.45 5.99 -12.24
CA HIS A 130 1.45 5.60 -11.25
C HIS A 130 2.38 4.52 -11.79
N PHE A 131 1.82 3.48 -12.44
CA PHE A 131 2.59 2.42 -13.07
C PHE A 131 3.53 2.95 -14.15
N PHE A 132 3.05 3.86 -15.00
CA PHE A 132 3.87 4.51 -16.02
C PHE A 132 5.05 5.28 -15.40
N LEU A 133 4.79 6.10 -14.37
CA LEU A 133 5.82 6.85 -13.67
C LEU A 133 6.84 5.94 -12.98
N LEU A 134 6.40 4.85 -12.36
CA LEU A 134 7.29 3.86 -11.77
C LEU A 134 8.19 3.21 -12.83
N ARG A 135 7.64 2.86 -13.99
CA ARG A 135 8.43 2.32 -15.12
C ARG A 135 9.44 3.32 -15.65
N LEU A 136 9.06 4.60 -15.75
CA LEU A 136 9.97 5.67 -16.12
C LEU A 136 11.12 5.80 -15.11
N LYS A 137 10.82 5.81 -13.81
CA LYS A 137 11.85 5.84 -12.76
C LYS A 137 12.82 4.68 -12.86
N LEU A 138 12.31 3.46 -13.08
CA LEU A 138 13.15 2.26 -13.21
C LEU A 138 14.05 2.32 -14.46
N ASN A 139 13.54 2.83 -15.57
CA ASN A 139 14.32 2.96 -16.81
C ASN A 139 15.43 4.01 -16.70
N LEU A 140 15.23 5.05 -15.87
CA LEU A 140 16.20 6.14 -15.68
C LEU A 140 17.11 5.94 -14.47
N MET A 141 17.01 4.81 -13.76
CA MET A 141 17.69 4.61 -12.47
C MET A 141 19.22 4.61 -12.59
N ASP A 142 19.76 4.21 -13.74
CA ASP A 142 21.20 4.21 -14.02
C ASP A 142 21.73 5.63 -14.30
N GLU A 143 20.90 6.50 -14.86
CA GLU A 143 21.26 7.88 -15.23
C GLU A 143 21.00 8.86 -14.09
N VAL A 144 19.88 8.69 -13.40
CA VAL A 144 19.43 9.51 -12.28
C VAL A 144 19.10 8.59 -11.09
N PRO A 145 20.11 8.22 -10.30
CA PRO A 145 19.90 7.46 -9.07
C PRO A 145 18.95 8.20 -8.13
N ASP A 146 18.15 7.44 -7.38
CA ASP A 146 17.20 7.96 -6.38
C ASP A 146 16.15 8.96 -6.94
N LEU A 147 15.85 8.89 -8.24
CA LEU A 147 14.78 9.67 -8.85
C LEU A 147 13.46 9.45 -8.09
N THR A 148 12.86 10.54 -7.62
CA THR A 148 11.57 10.52 -6.91
C THR A 148 10.40 10.65 -7.88
N LEU A 149 9.18 10.27 -7.46
CA LEU A 149 8.01 10.38 -8.34
C LEU A 149 7.67 11.83 -8.74
N PRO A 150 7.75 12.84 -7.84
CA PRO A 150 7.58 14.25 -8.23
C PRO A 150 8.61 14.74 -9.25
N GLN A 151 9.86 14.29 -9.15
CA GLN A 151 10.91 14.62 -10.12
C GLN A 151 10.64 13.96 -11.48
N ALA A 152 10.17 12.71 -11.51
CA ALA A 152 9.75 12.06 -12.76
C ALA A 152 8.60 12.82 -13.45
N ILE A 153 7.63 13.33 -12.67
CA ILE A 153 6.57 14.20 -13.21
C ILE A 153 7.14 15.50 -13.77
N LEU A 154 8.13 16.11 -13.10
CA LEU A 154 8.79 17.32 -13.61
C LEU A 154 9.48 17.06 -14.95
N LEU A 155 10.20 15.95 -15.10
CA LEU A 155 10.82 15.57 -16.36
C LEU A 155 9.78 15.45 -17.49
N LEU A 156 8.66 14.78 -17.22
CA LEU A 156 7.57 14.67 -18.19
C LEU A 156 6.97 16.02 -18.56
N LYS A 157 6.82 16.95 -17.60
CA LYS A 157 6.31 18.30 -17.91
C LYS A 157 7.23 19.09 -18.83
N VAL A 158 8.53 18.80 -18.78
CA VAL A 158 9.53 19.45 -19.65
C VAL A 158 9.58 18.77 -21.03
N ASP A 159 9.46 17.44 -21.07
CA ASP A 159 9.55 16.65 -22.31
C ASP A 159 8.25 16.67 -23.13
N LEU A 160 7.10 16.67 -22.47
CA LEU A 160 5.81 16.74 -23.15
C LEU A 160 5.57 18.14 -23.69
N ASP A 161 5.26 18.23 -24.98
CA ASP A 161 4.79 19.45 -25.63
C ASP A 161 3.64 20.06 -24.83
N GLN A 162 3.92 21.19 -24.20
CA GLN A 162 2.91 21.91 -23.43
C GLN A 162 2.01 22.66 -24.41
N PRO A 163 0.68 22.64 -24.22
CA PRO A 163 -0.21 23.43 -25.05
C PRO A 163 0.14 24.92 -24.88
N HIS A 164 0.47 25.58 -26.00
CA HIS A 164 0.61 27.03 -26.04
C HIS A 164 -0.79 27.65 -26.07
N LEU A 165 -1.30 27.96 -24.88
CA LEU A 165 -2.61 28.60 -24.74
C LEU A 165 -2.48 30.11 -24.92
N ASP A 166 -3.34 30.69 -25.75
CA ASP A 166 -3.48 32.14 -25.82
C ASP A 166 -4.32 32.68 -24.64
N VAL A 167 -4.42 34.01 -24.55
CA VAL A 167 -5.16 34.67 -23.46
C VAL A 167 -6.65 34.30 -23.51
N ALA A 168 -7.25 34.16 -24.69
CA ALA A 168 -8.66 33.83 -24.83
C ALA A 168 -8.94 32.40 -24.35
N GLN A 169 -8.13 31.44 -24.78
CA GLN A 169 -8.21 30.04 -24.34
C GLN A 169 -7.97 29.90 -22.83
N THR A 170 -7.05 30.69 -22.29
CA THR A 170 -6.81 30.72 -20.83
C THR A 170 -8.03 31.22 -20.07
N ILE A 171 -8.69 32.28 -20.56
CA ILE A 171 -9.92 32.81 -19.97
C ILE A 171 -11.04 31.77 -20.03
N GLU A 172 -11.22 31.06 -21.16
CA GLU A 172 -12.22 30.00 -21.29
C GLU A 172 -12.06 28.89 -20.23
N ILE A 173 -10.82 28.46 -19.97
CA ILE A 173 -10.53 27.45 -18.94
C ILE A 173 -10.87 27.97 -17.54
N VAL A 174 -10.53 29.24 -17.26
CA VAL A 174 -10.84 29.88 -15.97
C VAL A 174 -12.34 30.00 -15.78
N ASP A 175 -13.07 30.46 -16.79
CA ASP A 175 -14.53 30.60 -16.74
C ASP A 175 -15.21 29.24 -16.53
N ASP A 176 -14.74 28.18 -17.21
CA ASP A 176 -15.25 26.83 -17.01
C ASP A 176 -15.02 26.32 -15.58
N CYS A 177 -13.84 26.58 -15.02
CA CYS A 177 -13.53 26.26 -13.62
C CYS A 177 -14.44 27.03 -12.65
N GLN A 178 -14.60 28.34 -12.85
CA GLN A 178 -15.42 29.20 -12.00
C GLN A 178 -16.90 28.77 -12.04
N ARG A 179 -17.41 28.45 -13.23
CA ARG A 179 -18.77 27.94 -13.41
C ARG A 179 -18.99 26.65 -12.63
N ARG A 180 -18.08 25.67 -12.75
CA ARG A 180 -18.16 24.41 -11.99
C ARG A 180 -18.09 24.61 -10.47
N HIS A 181 -17.23 25.52 -10.00
CA HIS A 181 -17.16 25.88 -8.58
C HIS A 181 -18.47 26.52 -8.09
N TYR A 182 -19.05 27.42 -8.89
CA TYR A 182 -20.32 28.07 -8.54
C TYR A 182 -21.49 27.06 -8.51
N GLU A 183 -21.56 26.15 -9.48
CA GLU A 183 -22.56 25.07 -9.49
C GLU A 183 -22.43 24.16 -8.25
N ALA A 184 -21.21 23.81 -7.85
CA ALA A 184 -20.94 23.04 -6.64
C ALA A 184 -21.35 23.80 -5.37
N TYR A 185 -21.05 25.10 -5.29
CA TYR A 185 -21.48 25.98 -4.19
C TYR A 185 -23.02 26.00 -4.05
N LEU A 186 -23.74 26.20 -5.16
CA LEU A 186 -25.20 26.20 -5.17
C LEU A 186 -25.79 24.83 -4.77
N ALA A 187 -25.19 23.73 -5.21
CA ALA A 187 -25.60 22.38 -4.83
C ALA A 187 -25.39 22.10 -3.33
N HIS A 188 -24.26 22.52 -2.75
CA HIS A 188 -24.00 22.42 -1.32
C HIS A 188 -25.02 23.23 -0.51
N ARG A 189 -25.27 24.48 -0.93
CA ARG A 189 -26.22 25.38 -0.26
C ARG A 189 -27.65 24.83 -0.26
N ARG A 190 -28.13 24.26 -1.37
CA ARG A 190 -29.48 23.65 -1.46
C ARG A 190 -29.70 22.51 -0.47
N ARG A 191 -28.68 21.69 -0.18
CA ARG A 191 -28.78 20.59 0.79
C ARG A 191 -28.92 21.06 2.23
N ARG A 192 -28.30 22.19 2.57
CA ARG A 192 -28.28 22.73 3.94
C ARG A 192 -29.62 23.33 4.36
N PHE A 193 -30.37 23.91 3.41
CA PHE A 193 -31.71 24.42 3.68
C PHE A 193 -32.80 23.34 3.71
N HIS A 194 -32.58 22.18 3.09
CA HIS A 194 -33.52 21.05 3.17
C HIS A 194 -33.39 20.23 4.47
N SER A 195 -32.32 20.40 5.25
CA SER A 195 -32.14 19.73 6.54
C SER A 195 -32.68 20.51 7.74
N ASP A 196 -33.07 21.77 7.55
CA ASP A 196 -33.61 22.64 8.61
C ASP A 196 -35.17 22.70 8.59
N GLU A 197 -35.83 22.04 7.63
CA GLU A 197 -37.30 22.02 7.46
C GLU A 197 -37.96 20.66 7.80
N THR A 198 -37.23 19.73 8.41
CA THR A 198 -37.73 18.44 8.93
C THR A 198 -37.30 18.23 10.37
#